data_AF-A0A3B8S903-F1
#
_entry.id   AF-A0A3B8S903-F1
#
_cell.length_a   1.000
_cell.length_b   1.000
_cell.length_c   1.000
_cell.angle_alpha   90.00
_cell.angle_beta   90.00
_cell.angle_gamma   90.00
#
_symmetry.space_group_name_H-M   'P 1'
#
loop_
_entity.id
_entity.type
_entity.pdbx_description
1 polymer ?
#
loop_
_entity_poly.entity_id
_entity_poly.type
_entity_poly.pdbx_seq_one_letter_code
_entity_poly.pdbx_strand_id
1 'polypeptide(L)'
;RTGELIAFTFSSIKKMLMGLISTSSLSGPVSIAKMASATASSGFIPYMEFLALLSVSLGVLNLLPIPVLDGGHLMYIAIEAITRRPVSERLQIWGQQLGLVLILSIMALALYNDISHF
;
A
#
# COMPACT_ATOMS: atom_id res chain seq x y z
N ARG A 1 14.38 5.76 -27.02
CA ARG A 1 15.05 5.37 -25.76
C ARG A 1 14.49 6.07 -24.52
N THR A 2 14.68 7.37 -24.26
CA THR A 2 14.13 8.00 -23.03
C THR A 2 12.60 8.10 -23.04
N GLY A 3 11.98 8.32 -24.21
CA GLY A 3 10.52 8.36 -24.36
C GLY A 3 9.82 7.01 -24.10
N GLU A 4 10.49 5.89 -24.38
CA GLU A 4 9.96 4.54 -24.11
C GLU A 4 9.99 4.23 -22.61
N LEU A 5 11.01 4.71 -21.88
CA LEU A 5 11.10 4.57 -20.43
C LEU A 5 10.01 5.39 -19.71
N ILE A 6 9.70 6.58 -20.22
CA ILE A 6 8.61 7.41 -19.69
C ILE A 6 7.26 6.75 -19.96
N ALA A 7 7.04 6.25 -21.19
CA ALA A 7 5.82 5.53 -21.54
C ALA A 7 5.65 4.23 -20.74
N PHE A 8 6.74 3.50 -20.47
CA PHE A 8 6.73 2.30 -19.63
C PHE A 8 6.41 2.63 -18.17
N THR A 9 6.99 3.71 -17.63
CA THR A 9 6.71 4.17 -16.26
C THR A 9 5.25 4.59 -16.11
N PHE A 10 4.71 5.35 -17.07
CA PHE A 10 3.32 5.78 -17.07
C PHE A 10 2.34 4.59 -17.22
N SER A 11 2.68 3.61 -18.06
CA SER A 11 1.90 2.38 -18.25
C SER A 11 1.90 1.51 -16.99
N SER A 12 3.05 1.42 -16.29
CA SER A 12 3.17 0.71 -15.02
C SER A 12 2.35 1.36 -13.92
N ILE A 13 2.39 2.70 -13.80
CA ILE A 13 1.55 3.46 -12.87
C ILE A 13 0.06 3.29 -13.19
N LYS A 14 -0.31 3.25 -14.47
CA LYS A 14 -1.70 3.03 -14.90
C LYS A 14 -2.20 1.62 -14.55
N LYS A 15 -1.38 0.59 -14.75
CA LYS A 15 -1.71 -0.81 -14.38
C LYS A 15 -1.83 -1.01 -12.88
N MET A 16 -1.03 -0.27 -12.12
CA MET A 16 -1.03 -0.21 -10.67
C MET A 16 -2.31 0.47 -10.12
N LEU A 17 -2.75 1.56 -10.76
CA LEU A 17 -4.02 2.24 -10.47
C LEU A 17 -5.26 1.45 -10.91
N MET A 18 -5.15 0.55 -11.90
CA MET A 18 -6.25 -0.30 -12.39
C MET A 18 -6.60 -1.48 -11.44
N GLY A 19 -6.00 -1.57 -10.26
CA GLY A 19 -6.40 -2.55 -9.25
C GLY A 19 -6.03 -3.99 -9.58
N LEU A 20 -5.00 -4.21 -10.41
CA LEU A 20 -4.48 -5.55 -10.73
C LEU A 20 -3.67 -6.19 -9.59
N ILE A 21 -3.53 -5.51 -8.45
CA ILE A 21 -3.06 -6.15 -7.22
C ILE A 21 -4.29 -6.77 -6.56
N SER A 22 -4.61 -7.95 -7.07
CA SER A 22 -5.59 -8.87 -6.54
C SER A 22 -5.42 -8.98 -5.03
N THR A 23 -6.53 -8.81 -4.32
CA THR A 23 -6.75 -9.12 -2.90
C THR A 23 -6.52 -10.60 -2.54
N SER A 24 -5.99 -11.41 -3.46
CA SER A 24 -5.54 -12.79 -3.25
C SER A 24 -4.15 -12.92 -2.63
N SER A 25 -3.39 -11.83 -2.54
CA SER A 25 -2.02 -11.79 -1.99
C SER A 25 -1.96 -10.99 -0.69
N LEU A 26 -2.90 -11.24 0.22
CA LEU A 26 -2.79 -10.75 1.59
C LEU A 26 -1.69 -11.54 2.31
N SER A 27 -0.44 -11.39 1.87
CA SER A 27 0.73 -11.90 2.58
C SER A 27 0.79 -11.12 3.89
N GLY A 28 0.43 -11.77 4.99
CA GLY A 28 0.55 -11.15 6.30
C GLY A 28 2.01 -10.80 6.62
N PRO A 29 2.26 -10.03 7.68
CA PRO A 29 3.61 -9.62 8.08
C PRO A 29 4.58 -10.80 8.20
N VAL A 30 4.08 -11.97 8.61
CA VAL A 30 4.90 -13.18 8.76
C VAL A 30 5.27 -13.77 7.40
N SER A 31 4.32 -13.81 6.47
CA SER A 31 4.56 -14.26 5.09
C SER A 31 5.57 -13.37 4.35
N ILE A 32 5.50 -12.05 4.55
CA ILE A 32 6.51 -11.10 4.02
C ILE A 32 7.88 -11.39 4.63
N ALA A 33 7.97 -11.62 5.94
CA ALA A 33 9.21 -11.95 6.61
C ALA A 33 9.83 -13.26 6.07
N LYS A 34 9.03 -14.31 5.87
CA LYS A 34 9.49 -15.57 5.27
C LYS A 34 10.05 -15.36 3.86
N MET A 35 9.34 -14.58 3.03
CA MET A 35 9.78 -14.29 1.67
C MET A 35 11.06 -13.45 1.64
N ALA A 36 11.21 -12.50 2.57
CA ALA A 36 12.44 -11.74 2.75
C ALA A 36 13.61 -12.66 3.11
N SER A 37 13.43 -13.59 4.07
CA SER A 37 14.46 -14.56 4.47
C SER A 37 14.84 -15.53 3.34
N ALA A 38 13.85 -16.04 2.59
CA ALA A 38 14.10 -16.94 1.46
C ALA A 38 14.89 -16.23 0.35
N THR A 39 14.51 -14.98 0.04
CA THR A 39 15.17 -14.20 -1.01
C THR A 39 16.58 -13.76 -0.57
N ALA A 40 16.76 -13.39 0.70
CA ALA A 40 18.08 -13.08 1.26
C ALA A 40 19.03 -14.29 1.20
N SER A 41 18.51 -15.49 1.42
CA SER A 41 19.28 -16.75 1.32
C SER A 41 19.65 -17.09 -0.14
N SER A 42 18.90 -16.57 -1.12
CA SER A 42 19.12 -16.79 -2.55
C SER A 42 20.18 -15.85 -3.16
N GLY A 43 20.67 -14.87 -2.40
CA GLY A 43 21.72 -13.94 -2.81
C GLY A 43 21.29 -12.47 -2.82
N PHE A 44 22.25 -11.58 -3.09
CA PHE A 44 22.05 -10.13 -2.99
C PHE A 44 21.14 -9.55 -4.08
N ILE A 45 21.31 -9.99 -5.33
CA ILE A 45 20.51 -9.53 -6.47
C ILE A 45 19.00 -9.83 -6.27
N PRO A 46 18.58 -11.09 -6.01
CA PRO A 46 17.17 -11.38 -5.82
C PRO A 46 16.60 -10.64 -4.60
N TYR A 47 17.39 -10.48 -3.53
CA TYR A 47 16.95 -9.72 -2.35
C TYR A 47 16.64 -8.26 -2.68
N MET A 48 17.47 -7.62 -3.51
CA MET A 48 17.22 -6.25 -3.99
C MET A 48 15.98 -6.16 -4.89
N GLU A 49 15.74 -7.16 -5.75
CA GLU A 49 14.53 -7.23 -6.57
C GLU A 49 13.27 -7.37 -5.70
N PHE A 50 13.31 -8.22 -4.68
CA PHE A 50 12.22 -8.35 -3.71
C PHE A 50 11.97 -7.05 -2.96
N LEU A 51 13.02 -6.38 -2.46
CA LEU A 51 12.88 -5.09 -1.78
C LEU A 51 12.33 -4.00 -2.70
N ALA A 52 12.75 -3.96 -3.96
CA ALA A 52 12.22 -3.02 -4.94
C ALA A 52 10.72 -3.25 -5.20
N LEU A 53 10.31 -4.51 -5.40
CA LEU A 53 8.90 -4.87 -5.58
C LEU A 53 8.06 -4.53 -4.34
N LEU A 54 8.57 -4.86 -3.15
CA LEU A 54 7.90 -4.56 -1.88
C LEU A 54 7.74 -3.05 -1.68
N SER A 55 8.80 -2.28 -1.95
CA SER A 55 8.79 -0.81 -1.84
C SER A 55 7.76 -0.17 -2.77
N VAL A 56 7.72 -0.58 -4.05
CA VAL A 56 6.70 -0.11 -5.00
C VAL A 56 5.31 -0.46 -4.50
N SER A 57 5.09 -1.70 -4.04
CA SER A 57 3.79 -2.15 -3.55
C SER A 57 3.31 -1.36 -2.33
N LEU A 58 4.20 -1.09 -1.36
CA LEU A 58 3.89 -0.26 -0.20
C LEU A 58 3.62 1.21 -0.60
N GLY A 59 4.39 1.75 -1.53
CA GLY A 59 4.15 3.09 -2.07
C GLY A 59 2.75 3.25 -2.68
N VAL A 60 2.26 2.22 -3.37
CA VAL A 60 0.90 2.19 -3.94
C VAL A 60 -0.16 2.15 -2.86
N LEU A 61 0.00 1.23 -1.91
CA LEU A 61 -0.92 1.08 -0.78
C LEU A 61 -1.00 2.39 0.03
N ASN A 62 0.14 3.07 0.24
CA ASN A 62 0.18 4.36 0.91
C ASN A 62 -0.53 5.47 0.14
N LEU A 63 -0.62 5.40 -1.19
CA LEU A 63 -1.34 6.39 -2.00
C LEU A 63 -2.85 6.14 -2.09
N LEU A 64 -3.35 5.02 -1.58
CA LEU A 64 -4.79 4.75 -1.53
C LEU A 64 -5.50 5.79 -0.64
N PRO A 65 -6.76 6.15 -0.94
CA PRO A 65 -7.55 7.13 -0.19
C PRO A 65 -8.06 6.53 1.14
N ILE A 66 -7.15 6.07 1.99
CA ILE A 66 -7.43 5.53 3.31
C ILE A 66 -6.99 6.58 4.34
N PRO A 67 -7.86 7.07 5.24
CA PRO A 67 -7.60 8.21 6.12
C PRO A 67 -6.33 8.15 6.99
N VAL A 68 -5.82 6.95 7.27
CA VAL A 68 -4.60 6.73 8.10
C VAL A 68 -3.32 6.66 7.26
N LEU A 69 -3.44 6.52 5.95
CA LEU A 69 -2.32 6.46 5.02
C LEU A 69 -2.09 7.83 4.35
N ASP A 70 -0.91 8.03 3.78
CA ASP A 70 -0.50 9.29 3.14
C ASP A 70 -1.51 9.75 2.06
N GLY A 71 -2.11 8.81 1.33
CA GLY A 71 -3.13 9.04 0.32
C GLY A 71 -4.47 9.52 0.89
N GLY A 72 -4.76 9.26 2.16
CA GLY A 72 -5.90 9.84 2.87
C GLY A 72 -5.76 11.36 3.03
N HIS A 73 -4.54 11.83 3.32
CA HIS A 73 -4.25 13.26 3.36
C HIS A 73 -4.37 13.89 1.96
N LEU A 74 -3.87 13.21 0.92
CA LEU A 74 -4.05 13.66 -0.47
C LEU A 74 -5.54 13.74 -0.85
N MET A 75 -6.36 12.79 -0.40
CA MET A 75 -7.81 12.82 -0.60
C MET A 75 -8.45 14.04 0.07
N TYR A 76 -8.10 14.34 1.33
CA TYR A 76 -8.63 15.52 2.02
C TYR A 76 -8.24 16.81 1.29
N ILE A 77 -6.97 16.95 0.88
CA ILE A 77 -6.51 18.12 0.11
C ILE A 77 -7.23 18.23 -1.24
N ALA A 78 -7.46 17.11 -1.93
CA ALA A 78 -8.22 17.10 -3.18
C ALA A 78 -9.68 17.55 -2.97
N ILE A 79 -10.32 17.08 -1.90
CA ILE A 79 -11.67 17.51 -1.52
C ILE A 79 -11.67 19.01 -1.18
N GLU A 80 -10.69 19.51 -0.44
CA GLU A 80 -10.57 20.94 -0.13
C GLU A 80 -10.36 21.79 -1.39
N ALA A 81 -9.56 21.32 -2.34
CA ALA A 81 -9.32 22.01 -3.60
C ALA A 81 -10.60 22.14 -4.45
N ILE A 82 -11.45 21.09 -4.47
CA ILE A 82 -12.73 21.09 -5.19
C ILE A 82 -13.78 21.91 -4.44
N THR A 83 -13.90 21.71 -3.13
CA THR A 83 -14.98 22.30 -2.30
C THR A 83 -14.65 23.73 -1.88
N ARG A 84 -13.38 24.17 -2.03
CA ARG A 84 -12.83 25.46 -1.55
C ARG A 84 -13.13 25.77 -0.09
N ARG A 85 -13.41 24.74 0.70
CA ARG A 85 -13.75 24.82 2.12
C ARG A 85 -12.88 23.80 2.86
N PRO A 86 -12.30 24.17 4.01
CA PRO A 86 -11.50 23.24 4.79
C PRO A 86 -12.39 22.08 5.27
N VAL A 87 -11.88 20.86 5.17
CA VAL A 87 -12.55 19.69 5.74
C VAL A 87 -12.49 19.85 7.25
N SER A 88 -13.64 19.74 7.92
CA SER A 88 -13.70 19.95 9.37
C SER A 88 -12.79 18.95 10.09
N GLU A 89 -11.99 19.44 11.04
CA GLU A 89 -11.05 18.66 11.85
C GLU A 89 -11.71 17.45 12.53
N ARG A 90 -12.96 17.60 12.97
CA ARG A 90 -13.76 16.49 13.52
C ARG A 90 -13.89 15.34 12.51
N LEU A 91 -14.18 15.63 11.24
CA LEU A 91 -14.32 14.60 10.20
C LEU A 91 -12.98 13.87 9.96
N GLN A 92 -11.87 14.61 9.96
CA GLN A 92 -10.55 14.03 9.77
C GLN A 92 -10.19 13.08 10.92
N ILE A 93 -10.42 13.50 12.17
CA ILE A 93 -10.20 12.68 13.37
C ILE A 93 -11.05 11.42 13.34
N TRP A 94 -12.35 11.54 13.03
CA TRP A 94 -13.24 10.38 12.90
C TRP A 94 -12.80 9.44 11.77
N GLY A 95 -12.40 9.99 10.62
CA GLY A 95 -11.88 9.21 9.50
C GLY A 95 -10.60 8.46 9.87
N GLN A 96 -9.66 9.12 10.55
CA GLN A 96 -8.42 8.50 11.03
C GLN A 96 -8.69 7.39 12.06
N GLN A 97 -9.57 7.62 13.02
CA GLN A 97 -9.94 6.58 14.01
C GLN A 97 -10.56 5.35 13.33
N LEU A 98 -11.48 5.57 12.38
CA LEU A 98 -12.09 4.48 11.62
C LEU A 98 -11.05 3.73 10.77
N GLY A 99 -10.17 4.46 10.08
CA GLY A 99 -9.08 3.86 9.31
C GLY A 99 -8.10 3.08 10.18
N LEU A 100 -7.84 3.54 11.40
CA LEU A 100 -6.92 2.88 12.33
C LEU A 100 -7.51 1.57 12.82
N VAL A 101 -8.77 1.59 13.26
CA VAL A 101 -9.50 0.38 13.67
C VAL A 101 -9.57 -0.61 12.52
N LEU A 102 -9.82 -0.15 11.28
CA LEU A 102 -9.84 -1.00 10.10
C LEU A 102 -8.47 -1.67 9.84
N ILE A 103 -7.38 -0.90 9.83
CA ILE A 103 -6.03 -1.44 9.62
C ILE A 103 -5.65 -2.43 10.72
N LEU A 104 -5.90 -2.09 11.99
CA LEU A 104 -5.63 -2.98 13.12
C LEU A 104 -6.44 -4.28 13.03
N SER A 105 -7.70 -4.20 12.61
CA SER A 105 -8.57 -5.37 12.40
C SER A 105 -8.04 -6.26 11.28
N ILE A 106 -7.64 -5.68 10.15
CA ILE A 106 -7.05 -6.42 9.02
C ILE A 106 -5.72 -7.05 9.43
N MET A 107 -4.87 -6.33 10.17
CA MET A 107 -3.59 -6.84 10.65
C MET A 107 -3.78 -8.01 11.63
N ALA A 108 -4.76 -7.91 12.53
CA ALA A 108 -5.11 -9.00 13.45
C ALA A 108 -5.63 -10.22 12.69
N LEU A 109 -6.51 -10.04 11.69
CA LEU A 109 -6.98 -11.12 10.82
C LEU A 109 -5.84 -11.75 10.01
N ALA A 110 -4.93 -10.95 9.47
CA ALA A 110 -3.77 -11.43 8.72
C ALA A 110 -2.82 -12.23 9.61
N LEU A 111 -2.54 -11.76 10.84
CA LEU A 111 -1.76 -12.52 11.81
C LEU A 111 -2.46 -13.83 12.21
N TYR A 112 -3.76 -13.78 12.47
CA TYR A 112 -4.53 -14.99 12.81
C TYR A 112 -4.47 -16.01 11.67
N ASN A 113 -4.64 -15.54 10.44
CA ASN A 113 -4.54 -16.38 9.25
C ASN A 113 -3.12 -16.96 9.08
N ASP A 114 -2.08 -16.12 9.19
CA ASP A 114 -0.67 -16.54 9.12
C ASP A 114 -0.33 -17.58 10.20
N ILE A 115 -0.85 -17.45 11.43
CA ILE A 115 -0.63 -18.41 12.53
C ILE A 115 -1.39 -19.71 12.28
N SER A 116 -2.63 -19.63 11.77
CA SER A 116 -3.44 -20.82 11.46
C SER A 116 -2.91 -21.63 10.28
N HIS A 117 -2.17 -20.99 9.37
CA HIS A 117 -1.49 -21.60 8.23
C HIS A 117 0.01 -21.86 8.47
N PHE A 118 0.52 -21.60 9.69
CA PHE A 118 1.88 -21.94 10.10
C PHE A 118 1.99 -23.39 10.55
#